data_AF-A0A958TFF4-F1
#
_entry.id   AF-A0A958TFF4-F1
#
_cell.length_a   1.000
_cell.length_b   1.000
_cell.length_c   1.000
_cell.angle_alpha   90.00
_cell.angle_beta   90.00
_cell.angle_gamma   90.00
#
_symmetry.space_group_name_H-M   'P 1'
#
loop_
_entity.id
_entity.type
_entity.pdbx_description
1 polymer ?
#
loop_
_entity_poly.entity_id
_entity_poly.type
_entity_poly.pdbx_seq_one_letter_code
_entity_poly.pdbx_strand_id
1 'polypeptide(L)' 'DYSSYRFYKAGIYNKYYLTQKRGRYKGYPYRSWSDGGFSGGFSDHFPVYIYLIKEVSDAE' A
#
# COMPACT_ATOMS: atom_id res chain seq x y z
N ASP A 1 12.68 -25.05 -0.38
CA ASP A 1 13.73 -24.52 -1.27
C ASP A 1 13.35 -23.13 -1.75
N TYR A 2 14.28 -22.18 -1.79
CA TYR A 2 14.10 -20.86 -2.39
C TYR A 2 14.43 -20.88 -3.90
N SER A 3 14.21 -22.03 -4.54
CA SER A 3 14.46 -22.26 -5.98
C SER A 3 13.54 -21.44 -6.90
N SER A 4 12.42 -20.95 -6.34
CA SER A 4 11.47 -20.03 -6.98
C SER A 4 11.05 -18.96 -5.97
N TYR A 5 10.30 -17.95 -6.43
CA TYR A 5 9.82 -16.88 -5.54
C TYR A 5 8.93 -17.44 -4.42
N ARG A 6 9.32 -17.15 -3.19
CA ARG A 6 8.57 -17.47 -1.98
C ARG A 6 8.12 -16.21 -1.29
N PHE A 7 6.96 -16.29 -0.64
CA PHE A 7 6.47 -15.22 0.22
C PHE A 7 7.48 -14.95 1.35
N TYR A 8 7.82 -13.68 1.54
CA TYR A 8 8.66 -13.24 2.64
C TYR A 8 7.89 -12.35 3.62
N LYS A 9 7.24 -11.31 3.10
CA LYS A 9 6.55 -10.32 3.92
C LYS A 9 5.47 -9.59 3.11
N ALA A 10 4.40 -9.18 3.78
CA ALA A 10 3.43 -8.24 3.25
C ALA A 10 3.51 -6.89 3.99
N GLY A 11 3.08 -5.83 3.32
CA GLY A 11 3.01 -4.49 3.90
C GLY A 11 1.80 -3.71 3.39
N ILE A 12 1.34 -2.77 4.23
CA ILE A 12 0.35 -1.76 3.86
C ILE A 12 1.13 -0.50 3.47
N TYR A 13 0.90 0.01 2.27
CA TYR A 13 1.51 1.25 1.82
C TYR A 13 0.71 2.45 2.38
N ASN A 14 1.09 2.90 3.57
CA ASN A 14 0.38 3.94 4.33
C ASN A 14 1.14 5.29 4.38
N LYS A 15 1.65 5.75 3.23
CA LYS A 15 2.35 7.04 3.19
C LYS A 15 1.45 8.20 3.61
N TYR A 16 2.01 9.17 4.32
CA TYR A 16 1.26 10.30 4.88
C TYR A 16 0.41 11.06 3.85
N TYR A 17 0.88 11.18 2.60
CA TYR A 17 0.13 11.85 1.55
C TYR A 17 -1.14 11.10 1.12
N LEU A 18 -1.25 9.80 1.41
CA LEU A 18 -2.46 8.99 1.18
C LEU A 18 -3.50 9.15 2.29
N THR A 19 -3.22 9.94 3.32
CA THR A 19 -4.09 10.09 4.48
C THR A 19 -4.70 11.48 4.56
N GLN A 20 -5.90 11.55 5.12
CA GLN A 20 -6.52 12.81 5.50
C GLN A 20 -5.68 13.47 6.60
N LYS A 21 -5.30 14.73 6.40
CA LYS A 21 -4.31 15.41 7.26
C LYS A 21 -4.95 16.12 8.46
N ARG A 22 -6.25 16.45 8.38
CA ARG A 22 -6.96 17.29 9.35
C ARG A 22 -8.43 16.87 9.49
N GLY A 23 -9.11 17.45 10.49
CA GLY A 23 -10.54 17.21 10.73
C GLY A 23 -10.84 15.85 11.35
N ARG A 24 -12.14 15.51 11.41
CA ARG A 24 -12.67 14.30 12.06
C ARG A 24 -12.04 12.99 11.57
N TYR A 25 -11.63 12.94 10.31
CA TYR A 25 -11.08 11.74 9.67
C TYR A 25 -9.55 11.77 9.56
N LYS A 26 -8.83 12.58 10.34
CA LYS A 26 -7.36 12.62 10.30
C LYS A 26 -6.77 11.20 10.47
N GLY A 27 -5.88 10.83 9.56
CA GLY A 27 -5.23 9.51 9.52
C GLY A 27 -5.95 8.44 8.68
N TYR A 28 -7.22 8.65 8.32
CA TYR A 28 -7.95 7.76 7.42
C TYR A 28 -7.51 7.95 5.96
N PRO A 29 -7.78 6.98 5.05
CA PRO A 29 -7.50 7.14 3.63
C PRO A 29 -8.07 8.45 3.08
N TYR A 30 -7.28 9.15 2.28
CA TYR A 30 -7.76 10.29 1.53
C TYR A 30 -8.57 9.78 0.34
N ARG A 31 -9.87 9.61 0.56
CA ARG A 31 -10.80 8.92 -0.34
C ARG A 31 -10.98 9.68 -1.67
N SER A 32 -11.17 8.95 -2.76
CA SER A 32 -11.52 9.53 -4.06
C SER A 32 -12.92 10.11 -4.06
N TRP A 33 -13.86 9.45 -3.39
CA TRP A 33 -15.27 9.83 -3.34
C TRP A 33 -15.73 9.97 -1.89
N SER A 34 -16.44 11.07 -1.59
CA SER A 34 -17.07 11.34 -0.30
C SER A 34 -18.37 12.10 -0.54
N ASP A 35 -19.42 11.78 0.23
CA ASP A 35 -20.70 12.50 0.22
C ASP A 35 -21.29 12.75 -1.19
N GLY A 36 -21.16 11.76 -2.08
CA GLY A 36 -21.70 11.81 -3.44
C GLY A 36 -20.85 12.59 -4.45
N GLY A 37 -19.69 13.13 -4.06
CA GLY A 37 -18.79 13.89 -4.92
C GLY A 37 -17.35 13.35 -4.95
N PHE A 38 -16.61 13.75 -5.99
CA PHE A 38 -15.17 13.48 -6.08
C PHE A 38 -14.41 14.44 -5.14
N SER A 39 -13.73 13.89 -4.16
CA SER A 39 -13.00 14.65 -3.14
C SER A 39 -11.54 14.96 -3.50
N GLY A 40 -11.07 14.53 -4.68
CA GLY A 40 -9.67 14.74 -5.10
C GLY A 40 -8.65 13.86 -4.37
N GLY A 41 -9.10 12.81 -3.68
CA GLY A 41 -8.25 11.82 -3.05
C GLY A 41 -7.92 10.62 -3.93
N PHE A 42 -7.24 9.64 -3.35
CA PHE A 42 -6.63 8.51 -4.07
C PHE A 42 -7.52 7.27 -4.11
N SER A 43 -7.91 6.76 -2.94
CA SER A 43 -8.74 5.57 -2.75
C SER A 43 -9.29 5.55 -1.33
N ASP A 44 -10.41 4.85 -1.11
CA ASP A 44 -10.94 4.57 0.21
C ASP A 44 -10.25 3.41 0.93
N HIS A 45 -9.31 2.72 0.26
CA HIS A 45 -8.44 1.71 0.84
C HIS A 45 -6.96 2.05 0.63
N PHE A 46 -6.09 1.59 1.53
CA PHE A 46 -4.65 1.68 1.31
C PHE A 46 -4.17 0.57 0.36
N PRO A 47 -3.24 0.88 -0.55
CA PRO A 47 -2.57 -0.15 -1.33
C PRO A 47 -1.81 -1.13 -0.42
N VAL A 48 -1.71 -2.37 -0.86
CA VAL A 48 -0.89 -3.40 -0.21
C VAL A 48 0.18 -3.89 -1.18
N TYR A 49 1.27 -4.39 -0.63
CA TYR A 49 2.37 -4.94 -1.41
C TYR A 49 2.96 -6.15 -0.70
N ILE A 50 3.64 -7.00 -1.46
CA ILE A 50 4.36 -8.17 -0.95
C ILE A 50 5.82 -8.13 -1.40
N TYR A 51 6.69 -8.65 -0.54
CA TYR A 51 8.06 -9.02 -0.90
C TYR A 51 8.10 -10.50 -1.17
N LEU A 52 8.63 -10.84 -2.34
CA LEU A 52 8.96 -12.20 -2.72
C LEU A 52 10.48 -12.33 -2.76
N ILE A 53 11.01 -13.39 -2.20
CA ILE A 53 12.46 -13.68 -2.21
C ILE A 53 12.71 -15.00 -2.93
N LYS A 54 13.86 -15.08 -3.58
CA LYS A 54 14.42 -16.31 -4.15
C LYS A 54 15.91 -16.34 -3.88
N GLU A 55 16.49 -17.51 -3.88
CA GLU A 55 17.94 -17.68 -3.82
C GLU A 55 18.58 -17.07 -5.08
N VAL A 56 19.69 -16.35 -4.89
CA VAL A 56 20.50 -15.90 -6.02
C VAL A 56 21.37 -17.09 -6.40
N SER A 57 21.20 -17.61 -7.61
CA SER A 57 22.22 -18.50 -8.18
C SER A 57 23.49 -17.67 -8.32
N ASP A 58 24.62 -18.14 -7.80
CA ASP A 58 25.92 -17.53 -8.07
C ASP A 58 26.05 -17.36 -9.58
N ALA A 59 25.86 -16.12 -10.03
CA ALA A 59 26.10 -15.73 -11.41
C ALA A 59 27.57 -15.34 -11.46
N GLU A 60 28.34 -16.01 -12.32
CA GLU A 60 29.69 -15.58 -12.69
C GLU A 60 29.72 -14.08 -13.05
#